data_AF-A0A940NNK0-F1
#
_entry.id   AF-A0A940NNK0-F1
#
_cell.length_a   1.000
_cell.length_b   1.000
_cell.length_c   1.000
_cell.angle_alpha   90.00
_cell.angle_beta   90.00
_cell.angle_gamma   90.00
#
_symmetry.space_group_name_H-M   'P 1'
#
loop_
_entity.id
_entity.type
_entity.pdbx_description
1 polymer ?
#
loop_
_entity_poly.entity_id
_entity_poly.type
_entity_poly.pdbx_seq_one_letter_code
_entity_poly.pdbx_strand_id
1 'polypeptide(L)'
;MWNMIWPLALVVASNSLYHVVAKETPSGANAFLSLTVTYLVAAGVSAMLFAAGGQTALLPELKKLNWATLAMGAAVMGLELGYICLYRAGWKISLGSLVGNILLACVLLVVGLLLYKEAVTLRQLAGMAVCAVGLFLVCK
;
A
#
# COMPACT_ATOMS: atom_id res chain seq x y z
N MET A 1 2.66 -22.44 -9.48
CA MET A 1 1.90 -21.25 -9.89
C MET A 1 0.87 -20.80 -8.84
N TRP A 2 0.16 -21.71 -8.15
CA TRP A 2 -0.78 -21.36 -7.07
C TRP A 2 -0.18 -20.49 -5.96
N ASN A 3 1.09 -20.74 -5.60
CA ASN A 3 1.83 -19.96 -4.59
C ASN A 3 2.06 -18.48 -4.97
N MET A 4 1.91 -18.10 -6.24
CA MET A 4 2.00 -16.71 -6.70
C MET A 4 0.62 -16.08 -6.91
N ILE A 5 -0.37 -16.89 -7.29
CA ILE A 5 -1.73 -16.44 -7.56
C ILE A 5 -2.46 -16.09 -6.26
N TRP A 6 -2.31 -16.91 -5.20
CA TRP A 6 -2.97 -16.67 -3.92
C TRP A 6 -2.57 -15.33 -3.26
N PRO A 7 -1.28 -14.99 -3.12
CA PRO A 7 -0.88 -13.69 -2.58
C PRO A 7 -1.37 -12.52 -3.44
N LEU A 8 -1.32 -12.67 -4.76
CA LEU A 8 -1.81 -11.64 -5.68
C LEU A 8 -3.31 -11.39 -5.52
N ALA A 9 -4.10 -12.46 -5.43
CA ALA A 9 -5.54 -12.36 -5.19
C ALA A 9 -5.84 -11.69 -3.84
N LEU A 10 -5.09 -12.05 -2.79
CA LEU A 10 -5.22 -11.43 -1.47
C LEU A 10 -4.89 -9.94 -1.50
N VAL A 11 -3.85 -9.54 -2.22
CA VAL A 11 -3.48 -8.13 -2.40
C VAL A 11 -4.60 -7.37 -3.10
N VAL A 12 -5.11 -7.87 -4.23
CA VAL A 12 -6.18 -7.20 -4.98
C VAL A 12 -7.48 -7.10 -4.16
N ALA A 13 -7.85 -8.17 -3.46
CA ALA A 13 -9.02 -8.16 -2.59
C ALA A 13 -8.87 -7.17 -1.43
N SER A 14 -7.70 -7.15 -0.78
CA SER A 14 -7.43 -6.22 0.32
C SER A 14 -7.38 -4.77 -0.15
N ASN A 15 -6.78 -4.51 -1.30
CA ASN A 15 -6.66 -3.16 -1.87
C ASN A 15 -8.02 -2.61 -2.31
N SER A 16 -8.90 -3.45 -2.85
CA SER A 16 -10.26 -3.04 -3.20
C SER A 16 -11.10 -2.72 -1.97
N LEU A 17 -11.08 -3.58 -0.94
CA LEU A 17 -11.73 -3.30 0.35
C LEU A 17 -11.19 -2.02 0.99
N TYR A 18 -9.87 -1.85 0.98
CA TYR A 18 -9.21 -0.66 1.48
C TYR A 18 -9.75 0.62 0.83
N HIS A 19 -9.79 0.67 -0.50
CA HIS A 19 -10.28 1.85 -1.21
C HIS A 19 -11.76 2.14 -1.00
N VAL A 20 -12.58 1.10 -0.80
CA VAL A 20 -14.01 1.26 -0.46
C VAL A 20 -14.15 1.84 0.94
N VAL A 21 -13.51 1.23 1.94
CA VAL A 21 -13.61 1.66 3.35
C VAL A 21 -12.97 3.04 3.57
N ALA A 22 -11.86 3.32 2.89
CA ALA A 22 -11.19 4.62 2.96
C ALA A 22 -12.08 5.77 2.42
N LYS A 23 -12.94 5.49 1.43
CA LYS A 23 -13.92 6.48 0.95
C LYS A 23 -15.08 6.67 1.92
N GLU A 24 -15.55 5.59 2.54
CA GLU A 24 -16.62 5.63 3.55
C GLU A 24 -16.15 6.22 4.89
N THR A 25 -14.85 6.48 5.05
CA THR A 25 -14.31 7.10 6.25
C THR A 25 -14.91 8.51 6.41
N PRO A 26 -15.62 8.81 7.52
CA PRO A 26 -16.40 10.04 7.66
C PRO A 26 -15.55 11.29 7.43
N SER A 27 -16.01 12.17 6.55
CA SER A 27 -15.37 13.46 6.27
C SER A 27 -15.34 14.39 7.49
N GLY A 28 -16.28 14.21 8.43
CA GLY A 28 -16.37 14.96 9.69
C GLY A 28 -15.54 14.39 10.85
N ALA A 29 -14.96 13.19 10.73
CA ALA A 29 -14.11 12.62 11.77
C ALA A 29 -12.63 13.02 11.56
N ASN A 30 -11.87 13.21 12.64
CA ASN A 30 -10.43 13.42 12.57
C ASN A 30 -9.75 12.20 11.93
N ALA A 31 -9.11 12.40 10.76
CA ALA A 31 -8.45 11.32 10.02
C ALA A 31 -7.39 10.60 10.88
N PHE A 32 -6.66 11.34 11.71
CA PHE A 32 -5.69 10.80 12.66
C PHE A 32 -6.33 9.88 13.72
N LEU A 33 -7.53 10.19 14.21
CA LEU A 33 -8.23 9.33 15.16
C LEU A 33 -8.67 8.03 14.49
N SER A 34 -9.24 8.12 13.29
CA SER A 34 -9.62 6.94 12.50
C SER A 34 -8.42 6.03 12.24
N LEU A 35 -7.29 6.61 11.84
CA LEU A 35 -6.05 5.86 11.62
C LEU A 35 -5.51 5.23 12.90
N THR A 36 -5.58 5.94 14.03
CA THR A 36 -5.15 5.40 15.32
C THR A 36 -5.96 4.14 15.68
N VAL A 37 -7.29 4.17 15.47
CA VAL A 37 -8.14 3.00 15.69
C VAL A 37 -7.81 1.89 14.70
N THR A 38 -7.64 2.20 13.41
CA THR A 38 -7.24 1.20 12.39
C THR A 38 -5.93 0.51 12.76
N TYR A 39 -4.92 1.27 13.20
CA TYR A 39 -3.64 0.71 13.64
C TYR A 39 -3.75 -0.12 14.90
N LEU A 40 -4.59 0.28 15.87
CA LEU A 40 -4.84 -0.54 17.06
C LEU A 40 -5.50 -1.87 16.73
N VAL A 41 -6.49 -1.86 15.81
CA VAL A 41 -7.11 -3.10 15.32
C VAL A 41 -6.09 -3.96 14.59
N ALA A 42 -5.29 -3.38 13.69
CA ALA A 42 -4.24 -4.10 12.98
C ALA A 42 -3.16 -4.68 13.92
N ALA A 43 -2.78 -3.92 14.95
CA ALA A 43 -1.86 -4.38 16.00
C ALA A 43 -2.46 -5.54 16.80
N GLY A 44 -3.74 -5.47 17.16
CA GLY A 44 -4.44 -6.55 17.86
C GLY A 44 -4.52 -7.84 17.05
N VAL A 45 -4.92 -7.75 15.77
CA VAL A 45 -5.01 -8.90 14.87
C VAL A 45 -3.63 -9.51 14.62
N SER A 46 -2.61 -8.69 14.36
CA SER A 46 -1.24 -9.19 14.17
C SER A 46 -0.66 -9.83 15.44
N ALA A 47 -0.91 -9.26 16.62
CA ALA A 47 -0.51 -9.86 17.90
C ALA A 47 -1.22 -11.20 18.16
N MET A 48 -2.51 -11.31 17.82
CA MET A 48 -3.27 -12.55 17.96
C MET A 48 -2.73 -13.65 17.04
N LEU A 49 -2.43 -13.31 15.78
CA LEU A 49 -1.79 -14.24 14.84
C LEU A 49 -0.39 -14.66 15.27
N PHE A 50 0.39 -13.72 15.82
CA PHE A 50 1.71 -14.01 16.37
C PHE A 50 1.63 -15.00 17.55
N ALA A 51 0.69 -14.78 18.47
CA ALA A 51 0.44 -15.68 19.60
C ALA A 51 -0.03 -17.08 19.14
N ALA A 52 -0.90 -17.14 18.11
CA ALA A 52 -1.35 -18.40 17.52
C ALA A 52 -0.22 -19.18 16.80
N GLY A 53 0.82 -18.48 16.33
CA GLY A 53 2.01 -19.06 15.69
C GLY A 53 2.99 -19.76 16.64
N GLY A 54 2.73 -19.79 17.96
CA GLY A 54 3.51 -20.57 18.93
C GLY A 54 4.85 -19.96 19.36
N GLN A 55 5.14 -18.70 19.01
CA GLN A 55 6.35 -18.02 19.45
C GLN A 55 6.14 -17.39 20.84
N THR A 56 6.82 -17.92 21.86
CA THR A 56 6.67 -17.50 23.26
C THR A 56 7.69 -16.44 23.72
N ALA A 57 8.71 -16.14 22.91
CA ALA A 57 9.78 -15.21 23.28
C ALA A 57 9.75 -13.92 22.43
N LEU A 58 9.03 -12.91 22.90
CA LEU A 58 8.89 -11.60 22.24
C LEU A 58 10.23 -10.81 22.19
N LEU A 59 11.02 -10.86 23.25
CA LEU A 59 12.27 -10.09 23.38
C LEU A 59 13.35 -10.41 22.33
N PRO A 60 13.67 -11.69 22.02
CA PRO A 60 14.66 -12.01 21.00
C PRO A 60 14.17 -11.74 19.57
N GLU A 61 12.88 -11.85 19.29
CA GLU A 61 12.30 -11.49 17.98
C GLU A 61 12.26 -9.96 17.77
N LEU A 62 11.93 -9.18 18.82
CA LEU A 62 12.03 -7.72 18.78
C LEU A 62 13.45 -7.22 18.49
N LYS A 63 14.48 -7.95 18.94
CA LYS A 63 15.88 -7.63 18.63
C LYS A 63 16.27 -7.91 17.17
N LYS A 64 15.49 -8.73 16.45
CA LYS A 64 15.66 -8.94 15.00
C LYS A 64 14.97 -7.86 14.18
N LEU A 65 14.05 -7.09 14.78
CA LEU A 65 13.42 -5.97 14.11
C LEU A 65 14.47 -4.88 13.84
N ASN A 66 14.61 -4.55 12.57
CA ASN A 66 15.50 -3.49 12.12
C ASN A 66 14.73 -2.16 12.01
N TRP A 67 15.45 -1.06 11.77
CA TRP A 67 14.89 0.26 11.48
C TRP A 67 13.88 0.23 10.32
N ALA A 68 13.99 -0.75 9.41
CA ALA A 68 13.01 -1.02 8.37
C ALA A 68 11.57 -1.15 8.89
N THR A 69 11.36 -1.73 10.08
CA THR A 69 10.02 -1.89 10.68
C THR A 69 9.40 -0.55 11.06
N LEU A 70 10.21 0.34 11.64
CA LEU A 70 9.80 1.72 11.97
C LEU A 70 9.52 2.52 10.69
N ALA A 71 10.40 2.40 9.69
CA ALA A 71 10.21 3.04 8.39
C ALA A 71 8.93 2.53 7.69
N MET A 72 8.64 1.23 7.78
CA MET A 72 7.43 0.63 7.23
C MET A 72 6.18 1.21 7.89
N GLY A 73 6.15 1.34 9.23
CA GLY A 73 5.04 1.95 9.95
C GLY A 73 4.79 3.40 9.53
N ALA A 74 5.85 4.19 9.39
CA ALA A 74 5.74 5.57 8.89
C ALA A 74 5.25 5.62 7.43
N ALA A 75 5.74 4.73 6.57
CA ALA A 75 5.32 4.65 5.17
C ALA A 75 3.83 4.28 5.03
N VAL A 76 3.34 3.30 5.80
CA VAL A 76 1.92 2.91 5.78
C VAL A 76 1.06 4.08 6.28
N MET A 77 1.49 4.82 7.32
CA MET A 77 0.77 6.01 7.78
C MET A 77 0.63 7.07 6.68
N GLY A 78 1.71 7.36 5.96
CA GLY A 78 1.68 8.30 4.85
C GLY A 78 0.78 7.84 3.70
N LEU A 79 0.80 6.54 3.38
CA LEU A 79 0.00 5.95 2.31
C LEU A 79 -1.50 6.01 2.66
N GLU A 80 -1.86 5.66 3.88
CA GLU A 80 -3.24 5.68 4.36
C GLU A 80 -3.80 7.12 4.41
N LEU A 81 -3.04 8.04 5.00
CA LEU A 81 -3.37 9.48 5.00
C LEU A 81 -3.51 10.04 3.58
N GLY A 82 -2.59 9.67 2.69
CA GLY A 82 -2.58 10.15 1.30
C GLY A 82 -3.85 9.78 0.55
N TYR A 83 -4.28 8.51 0.64
CA TYR A 83 -5.51 8.06 0.01
C TYR A 83 -6.77 8.66 0.64
N ILE A 84 -6.83 8.79 1.97
CA ILE A 84 -7.96 9.47 2.64
C ILE A 84 -8.07 10.92 2.15
N CYS A 85 -6.95 11.65 2.09
CA CYS A 85 -6.92 13.02 1.57
C CYS A 85 -7.34 13.09 0.10
N LEU A 86 -6.90 12.13 -0.71
CA LEU A 86 -7.24 12.03 -2.14
C LEU A 86 -8.75 11.80 -2.33
N TYR A 87 -9.37 10.94 -1.53
CA TYR A 87 -10.82 10.73 -1.56
C TYR A 87 -11.61 11.91 -0.99
N ARG A 88 -11.10 12.58 0.05
CA ARG A 88 -11.67 13.84 0.56
C ARG A 88 -11.61 14.98 -0.46
N ALA A 89 -10.63 14.98 -1.36
CA ALA A 89 -10.55 15.92 -2.49
C ALA A 89 -11.60 15.63 -3.59
N GLY A 90 -12.48 14.64 -3.41
CA GLY A 90 -13.58 14.34 -4.32
C GLY A 90 -13.21 13.40 -5.48
N TRP A 91 -12.02 12.80 -5.47
CA TRP A 91 -11.62 11.86 -6.51
C TRP A 91 -12.46 10.57 -6.46
N LYS A 92 -12.86 10.07 -7.63
CA LYS A 92 -13.51 8.76 -7.74
C LYS A 92 -12.52 7.66 -7.33
N ILE A 93 -13.00 6.61 -6.65
CA ILE A 93 -12.17 5.47 -6.21
C ILE A 93 -11.33 4.90 -7.36
N SER A 94 -11.98 4.65 -8.50
CA SER A 94 -11.34 4.06 -9.67
C SER A 94 -10.25 4.97 -10.24
N LEU A 95 -10.49 6.28 -10.36
CA LEU A 95 -9.48 7.22 -10.85
C LEU A 95 -8.32 7.36 -9.86
N GLY A 96 -8.62 7.58 -8.57
CA GLY A 96 -7.61 7.78 -7.55
C GLY A 96 -6.67 6.59 -7.38
N SER A 97 -7.23 5.38 -7.32
CA SER A 97 -6.46 4.15 -7.22
C SER A 97 -5.66 3.87 -8.50
N LEU A 98 -6.25 4.10 -9.69
CA LEU A 98 -5.57 3.86 -10.96
C LEU A 98 -4.38 4.80 -11.15
N VAL A 99 -4.60 6.11 -10.95
CA VAL A 99 -3.55 7.13 -11.07
C VAL A 99 -2.46 6.90 -10.03
N GLY A 100 -2.84 6.61 -8.78
CA GLY A 100 -1.92 6.29 -7.70
C GLY A 100 -1.05 5.08 -8.00
N ASN A 101 -1.64 3.96 -8.45
CA ASN A 101 -0.91 2.74 -8.76
C ASN A 101 0.00 2.90 -9.99
N ILE A 102 -0.41 3.64 -11.02
CA ILE A 102 0.43 3.90 -12.20
C ILE A 102 1.63 4.79 -11.82
N LEU A 103 1.41 5.88 -11.08
CA LEU A 103 2.52 6.72 -10.59
C LEU A 103 3.45 5.92 -9.67
N LEU A 104 2.89 5.12 -8.76
CA LEU A 104 3.65 4.26 -7.87
C LEU A 104 4.51 3.28 -8.66
N ALA A 105 3.97 2.65 -9.71
CA ALA A 105 4.72 1.75 -10.59
C ALA A 105 5.87 2.48 -11.29
N CYS A 106 5.65 3.71 -11.78
CA CYS A 106 6.72 4.53 -12.37
C CYS A 106 7.83 4.85 -11.37
N VAL A 107 7.46 5.29 -10.15
CA VAL A 107 8.43 5.61 -9.09
C VAL A 107 9.19 4.35 -8.66
N LEU A 108 8.50 3.22 -8.45
CA LEU A 108 9.12 1.95 -8.09
C LEU A 108 10.10 1.46 -9.14
N LEU A 109 9.82 1.67 -10.43
CA LEU A 109 10.75 1.29 -11.49
C LEU A 109 12.04 2.13 -11.43
N VAL A 110 11.92 3.45 -11.19
CA VAL A 110 13.08 4.33 -11.00
C VAL A 110 13.85 3.94 -9.73
N VAL A 111 13.15 3.65 -8.65
CA VAL A 111 13.76 3.21 -7.38
C VAL A 111 14.44 1.84 -7.54
N GLY A 112 13.83 0.89 -8.26
CA GLY A 112 14.40 -0.42 -8.59
C GLY A 112 15.67 -0.31 -9.42
N LEU A 113 15.69 0.60 -10.40
CA LEU A 113 16.88 0.92 -11.18
C LEU A 113 18.00 1.53 -10.31
N LEU A 114 17.68 2.55 -9.49
CA LEU A 114 18.69 3.32 -8.77
C LEU A 114 19.21 2.63 -7.50
N LEU A 115 18.33 2.05 -6.68
CA LEU A 115 18.68 1.44 -5.39
C LEU A 115 19.00 -0.04 -5.52
N TYR A 116 18.20 -0.78 -6.31
CA TYR A 116 18.33 -2.23 -6.43
C TYR A 116 19.15 -2.69 -7.64
N LYS A 117 19.56 -1.74 -8.50
CA LYS A 117 20.31 -2.01 -9.75
C LYS A 117 19.62 -3.06 -10.63
N GLU A 118 18.29 -3.07 -10.65
CA GLU A 118 17.55 -3.97 -11.52
C GLU A 118 17.81 -3.63 -12.99
N ALA A 119 18.01 -4.66 -13.82
CA ALA A 119 18.21 -4.50 -15.25
C ALA A 119 16.88 -4.11 -15.91
N VAL A 120 16.64 -2.80 -16.03
CA VAL A 120 15.47 -2.28 -16.74
C VAL A 120 15.63 -2.53 -18.24
N THR A 121 14.70 -3.28 -18.80
CA THR A 121 14.67 -3.56 -20.25
C THR A 121 13.93 -2.46 -21.01
N LEU A 122 14.31 -2.20 -22.27
CA LEU A 122 13.61 -1.23 -23.14
C LEU A 122 12.10 -1.48 -23.24
N ARG A 123 11.66 -2.74 -23.08
CA ARG A 123 10.25 -3.12 -23.08
C ARG A 123 9.48 -2.59 -21.87
N GLN A 124 10.09 -2.57 -20.68
CA GLN A 124 9.48 -2.01 -19.48
C GLN A 124 9.34 -0.48 -19.59
N LEU A 125 10.33 0.18 -20.19
CA LEU A 125 10.28 1.61 -20.46
C LEU A 125 9.15 1.96 -21.46
N ALA A 126 9.03 1.17 -22.54
CA ALA A 126 7.93 1.30 -23.50
C ALA A 126 6.57 1.02 -22.84
N GLY A 127 6.49 0.02 -21.96
CA GLY A 127 5.29 -0.27 -21.16
C GLY A 127 4.87 0.91 -20.28
N MET A 128 5.82 1.57 -19.60
CA MET A 128 5.53 2.78 -18.83
C MET A 128 4.99 3.92 -19.70
N ALA A 129 5.56 4.13 -20.90
CA ALA A 129 5.05 5.15 -21.82
C ALA A 129 3.60 4.87 -22.22
N VAL A 130 3.25 3.60 -22.48
CA VAL A 130 1.87 3.19 -22.76
C VAL A 130 0.96 3.38 -21.55
N CYS A 131 1.42 3.06 -20.32
CA CYS A 131 0.66 3.34 -19.10
C CYS A 131 0.40 4.84 -18.90
N ALA A 132 1.37 5.70 -19.21
CA ALA A 132 1.20 7.15 -19.14
C ALA A 132 0.18 7.68 -20.17
N VAL A 133 0.17 7.12 -21.39
CA VAL A 133 -0.86 7.43 -22.39
C VAL A 133 -2.25 6.93 -21.94
N GLY A 134 -2.32 5.72 -21.38
CA GLY A 134 -3.56 5.18 -20.81
C GLY A 134 -4.08 6.05 -19.66
N LEU A 135 -3.19 6.55 -18.80
CA LEU A 135 -3.53 7.49 -17.74
C LEU A 135 -4.08 8.80 -18.31
N PHE A 136 -3.46 9.34 -19.36
CA PHE A 136 -3.95 10.56 -20.03
C PHE A 136 -5.36 10.39 -20.62
N LEU A 137 -5.63 9.23 -21.22
CA LEU A 137 -6.96 8.90 -21.75
C LEU A 137 -8.02 8.73 -20.65
N VAL A 138 -7.64 8.20 -19.49
CA VAL A 138 -8.59 7.97 -18.39
C VAL A 138 -8.85 9.24 -17.58
N CYS A 139 -7.87 10.14 -17.49
CA CYS A 139 -8.01 11.42 -16.80
C CYS A 139 -8.78 12.50 -17.60
N LYS A 140 -9.05 12.27 -18.88
CA LYS A 140 -9.72 13.23 -19.77
C LYS A 140 -11.12 12.76 -20.16
#